data_AF-A0A949B3U0-F1
#
_entry.id   AF-A0A949B3U0-F1
#
_cell.length_a   1.000
_cell.length_b   1.000
_cell.length_c   1.000
_cell.angle_alpha   90.00
_cell.angle_beta   90.00
_cell.angle_gamma   90.00
#
_symmetry.space_group_name_H-M   'P 1'
#
loop_
_entity.id
_entity.type
_entity.pdbx_description
1 polymer ?
#
loop_
_entity_poly.entity_id
_entity_poly.type
_entity_poly.pdbx_seq_one_letter_code
_entity_poly.pdbx_strand_id
1 'polypeptide(L)'
;MKRYAVTDKLADKNLYPKENFHQYYSVEVWIDGLDVPYQFKIWQITSGCAWVLAKKDSNIIPLLKVGDILDIKCYPVNQLFPPECLETTIRYVSMTDTGRFKGHCLIGLEFSENQDRKQPHQAYGARLSQAFTQDTV
;
A
#
# COMPACT_ATOMS: atom_id res chain seq x y z
N MET A 1 43.85 3.98 30.59
CA MET A 1 43.35 3.04 29.56
C MET A 1 42.57 1.90 30.21
N LYS A 2 41.24 1.91 30.10
CA LYS A 2 40.39 0.71 30.24
C LYS A 2 39.29 0.82 29.18
N ARG A 3 39.22 -0.20 28.34
CA ARG A 3 38.34 -0.31 27.17
C ARG A 3 36.97 -0.81 27.63
N TYR A 4 35.90 -0.10 27.32
CA TYR A 4 34.55 -0.67 27.37
C TYR A 4 34.24 -1.22 25.98
N ALA A 5 34.16 -2.55 25.88
CA ALA A 5 33.60 -3.23 24.72
C ALA A 5 32.11 -3.45 25.01
N VAL A 6 31.24 -2.83 24.21
CA VAL A 6 29.85 -3.25 24.04
C VAL A 6 29.71 -3.62 22.57
N THR A 7 29.97 -4.88 22.25
CA THR A 7 29.50 -5.46 20.99
C THR A 7 28.07 -5.90 21.23
N ASP A 8 27.12 -4.99 21.06
CA ASP A 8 25.73 -5.38 20.89
C ASP A 8 25.61 -6.03 19.51
N LYS A 9 25.42 -7.35 19.52
CA LYS A 9 25.10 -8.12 18.33
C LYS A 9 23.72 -7.70 17.86
N LEU A 10 23.68 -6.71 16.99
CA LEU A 10 22.57 -6.43 16.08
C LEU A 10 22.49 -7.58 15.07
N ALA A 11 22.02 -8.72 15.55
CA ALA A 11 21.67 -9.86 14.71
C ALA A 11 20.40 -9.52 13.96
N ASP A 12 20.59 -8.78 12.87
CA ASP A 12 19.98 -8.90 11.55
C ASP A 12 18.90 -9.99 11.45
N LYS A 13 17.72 -9.73 12.04
CA LYS A 13 16.53 -10.55 11.80
C LYS A 13 15.87 -10.03 10.53
N ASN A 14 16.36 -10.49 9.38
CA ASN A 14 15.61 -10.57 8.13
C ASN A 14 14.74 -9.33 7.82
N LEU A 15 15.37 -8.19 7.57
CA LEU A 15 14.72 -6.99 7.00
C LEU A 15 14.55 -7.07 5.47
N TYR A 16 14.63 -8.26 4.88
CA TYR A 16 14.21 -8.46 3.50
C TYR A 16 12.68 -8.47 3.45
N PRO A 17 12.04 -7.56 2.70
CA PRO A 17 10.60 -7.44 2.69
C PRO A 17 10.03 -8.71 2.05
N LYS A 18 9.45 -9.60 2.86
CA LYS A 18 8.24 -10.29 2.42
C LYS A 18 7.31 -9.21 1.89
N GLU A 19 6.68 -9.42 0.74
CA GLU A 19 5.79 -8.44 0.14
C GLU A 19 4.74 -7.98 1.17
N ASN A 20 5.04 -6.84 1.81
CA ASN A 20 4.35 -6.40 3.02
C ASN A 20 3.15 -5.57 2.60
N PHE A 21 2.27 -6.16 1.78
CA PHE A 21 1.02 -5.51 1.36
C PHE A 21 0.19 -5.07 2.58
N HIS A 22 0.36 -5.72 3.73
CA HIS A 22 -0.23 -5.38 5.03
C HIS A 22 0.11 -3.97 5.56
N GLN A 23 0.91 -3.18 4.84
CA GLN A 23 1.33 -1.84 5.26
C GLN A 23 0.58 -0.71 4.55
N TYR A 24 -0.45 -0.97 3.73
CA TYR A 24 -1.23 0.10 3.08
C TYR A 24 -2.48 0.50 3.87
N TYR A 25 -2.77 1.80 3.91
CA TYR A 25 -3.96 2.38 4.54
C TYR A 25 -5.05 2.72 3.54
N SER A 26 -4.66 3.20 2.35
CA SER A 26 -5.59 3.64 1.31
C SER A 26 -4.99 3.43 -0.08
N VAL A 27 -5.87 3.32 -1.07
CA VAL A 27 -5.49 3.27 -2.48
C VAL A 27 -6.18 4.40 -3.22
N GLU A 28 -5.53 4.95 -4.22
CA GLU A 28 -6.08 5.93 -5.15
C GLU A 28 -6.07 5.32 -6.54
N VAL A 29 -7.21 5.42 -7.22
CA VAL A 29 -7.39 4.92 -8.58
C VAL A 29 -7.84 6.03 -9.51
N TRP A 30 -7.31 5.98 -10.72
CA TRP A 30 -7.81 6.73 -11.87
C TRP A 30 -8.60 5.77 -12.76
N ILE A 31 -9.81 6.17 -13.14
CA ILE A 31 -10.67 5.41 -14.04
C ILE A 31 -11.23 6.38 -15.05
N ASP A 32 -11.17 6.00 -16.33
CA ASP A 32 -11.74 6.80 -17.42
C ASP A 32 -13.23 7.06 -17.18
N GLY A 33 -13.63 8.32 -17.31
CA GLY A 33 -14.99 8.78 -17.00
C GLY A 33 -15.15 9.43 -15.63
N LEU A 34 -14.08 9.53 -14.82
CA LEU A 34 -14.04 10.37 -13.63
C LEU A 34 -13.13 11.59 -13.84
N ASP A 35 -13.58 12.76 -13.38
CA ASP A 35 -12.80 14.00 -13.45
C ASP A 35 -11.66 14.07 -12.42
N VAL A 36 -11.75 13.24 -11.38
CA VAL A 36 -10.84 13.22 -10.24
C VAL A 36 -10.55 11.79 -9.80
N PRO A 37 -9.37 11.52 -9.22
CA PRO A 37 -9.07 10.19 -8.73
C PRO A 37 -9.94 9.85 -7.54
N TYR A 38 -10.32 8.58 -7.45
CA TYR A 38 -11.08 8.09 -6.32
C TYR A 38 -10.15 7.44 -5.31
N GLN A 39 -10.20 7.91 -4.07
CA GLN A 39 -9.43 7.32 -2.97
C GLN A 39 -10.31 6.44 -2.11
N PHE A 40 -9.90 5.19 -1.96
CA PHE A 40 -10.54 4.23 -1.08
C PHE A 40 -9.71 4.02 0.19
N LYS A 41 -10.37 3.94 1.33
CA LYS A 41 -9.76 3.35 2.53
C LYS A 41 -9.77 1.83 2.39
N ILE A 42 -8.64 1.22 2.73
CA ILE A 42 -8.54 -0.24 2.77
C ILE A 42 -9.22 -0.73 4.04
N TRP A 43 -10.20 -1.61 3.86
CA TRP A 43 -10.90 -2.27 4.95
C TRP A 43 -10.05 -3.38 5.56
N GLN A 44 -9.50 -4.25 4.71
CA GLN A 44 -8.58 -5.33 5.11
C GLN A 44 -7.73 -5.75 3.92
N ILE A 45 -6.57 -6.36 4.19
CA ILE A 45 -5.74 -7.00 3.18
C ILE A 45 -5.60 -8.46 3.57
N THR A 46 -5.98 -9.36 2.67
CA THR A 46 -5.89 -10.81 2.91
C THR A 46 -5.49 -11.51 1.62
N SER A 47 -4.54 -12.45 1.72
CA SER A 47 -4.09 -13.28 0.59
C SER A 47 -3.73 -12.49 -0.69
N GLY A 48 -3.01 -11.37 -0.54
CA GLY A 48 -2.62 -10.53 -1.68
C GLY A 48 -3.75 -9.67 -2.27
N CYS A 49 -4.94 -9.68 -1.66
CA CYS A 49 -6.07 -8.85 -2.06
C CYS A 49 -6.33 -7.75 -1.03
N ALA A 50 -6.42 -6.50 -1.49
CA ALA A 50 -6.98 -5.39 -0.72
C ALA A 50 -8.49 -5.33 -0.92
N TRP A 51 -9.23 -5.29 0.19
CA TRP A 51 -10.66 -5.11 0.19
C TRP A 51 -10.97 -3.65 0.50
N VAL A 52 -11.76 -3.02 -0.36
CA VAL A 52 -12.17 -1.63 -0.21
C VAL A 52 -13.68 -1.48 -0.26
N LEU A 53 -14.18 -0.40 0.33
CA LEU A 53 -15.61 -0.08 0.37
C LEU A 53 -15.86 1.26 -0.32
N ALA A 54 -16.87 1.29 -1.18
CA ALA A 54 -17.48 2.53 -1.70
C ALA A 54 -18.98 2.54 -1.40
N LYS A 55 -19.57 3.72 -1.36
CA LYS A 55 -21.03 3.83 -1.27
C LYS A 55 -21.65 3.34 -2.59
N LYS A 56 -22.83 2.72 -2.49
CA LYS A 56 -23.51 2.14 -3.67
C LYS A 56 -23.88 3.17 -4.74
N ASP A 57 -24.05 4.43 -4.36
CA ASP A 57 -24.42 5.56 -5.20
C ASP A 57 -23.21 6.36 -5.68
N SER A 58 -21.97 5.94 -5.37
CA SER A 58 -20.78 6.60 -5.89
C SER A 58 -20.66 6.42 -7.41
N ASN A 59 -20.34 7.49 -8.13
CA ASN A 59 -20.19 7.50 -9.60
C ASN A 59 -19.12 6.52 -10.13
N ILE A 60 -18.17 6.11 -9.29
CA ILE A 60 -17.16 5.11 -9.66
C ILE A 60 -17.74 3.71 -9.84
N ILE A 61 -18.81 3.37 -9.11
CA ILE A 61 -19.39 2.02 -9.08
C ILE A 61 -19.76 1.48 -10.47
N PRO A 62 -20.50 2.21 -11.34
CA PRO A 62 -20.84 1.72 -12.68
C PRO A 62 -19.62 1.56 -13.61
N LEU A 63 -18.47 2.13 -13.24
CA LEU A 63 -17.24 2.08 -14.03
C LEU A 63 -16.35 0.89 -13.66
N LEU A 64 -16.57 0.26 -12.50
CA LEU A 64 -15.76 -0.88 -12.03
C LEU A 64 -16.24 -2.17 -12.68
N LYS A 65 -15.36 -2.88 -13.40
CA LYS A 65 -15.65 -4.20 -13.95
C LYS A 65 -14.66 -5.24 -13.43
N VAL A 66 -15.19 -6.42 -13.10
CA VAL A 66 -14.35 -7.55 -12.70
C VAL A 66 -13.47 -7.97 -13.88
N GLY A 67 -12.18 -8.12 -13.62
CA GLY A 67 -11.15 -8.42 -14.62
C GLY A 67 -10.38 -7.19 -15.09
N ASP A 68 -10.84 -5.96 -14.80
CA ASP A 68 -10.10 -4.75 -15.15
C ASP A 68 -8.76 -4.71 -14.40
N ILE A 69 -7.72 -4.33 -15.13
CA ILE A 69 -6.38 -4.09 -14.60
C ILE A 69 -6.22 -2.59 -14.39
N LEU A 70 -5.81 -2.20 -13.18
CA LEU A 70 -5.69 -0.82 -12.76
C LEU A 70 -4.29 -0.57 -12.19
N ASP A 71 -3.63 0.47 -12.69
CA ASP A 71 -2.49 1.07 -12.00
C ASP A 71 -3.03 1.94 -10.86
N ILE A 72 -2.79 1.50 -9.62
CA ILE A 72 -3.24 2.19 -8.42
C ILE A 72 -2.06 2.76 -7.65
N LYS A 73 -2.31 3.84 -6.93
CA LYS A 73 -1.36 4.42 -5.99
C LYS A 73 -1.73 4.02 -4.56
N CYS A 74 -0.85 3.25 -3.94
CA CYS A 74 -0.99 2.71 -2.60
C CYS A 74 -0.28 3.59 -1.58
N TYR A 75 -1.02 4.07 -0.58
CA TYR A 75 -0.48 4.91 0.47
C TYR A 75 -0.20 4.07 1.72
N PRO A 76 1.05 4.05 2.21
CA PRO A 76 1.43 3.27 3.38
C PRO A 76 0.82 3.84 4.66
N VAL A 77 0.63 2.98 5.66
CA VAL A 77 0.18 3.34 7.02
C VAL A 77 1.19 4.28 7.68
N ASN A 78 2.49 4.03 7.46
CA ASN A 78 3.53 4.94 7.90
C ASN A 78 3.80 5.99 6.81
N GLN A 79 3.36 7.22 7.09
CA GLN A 79 3.44 8.37 6.19
C GLN A 79 4.87 8.85 5.87
N LEU A 80 5.88 8.32 6.57
CA LEU A 80 7.29 8.57 6.23
C LEU A 80 7.70 7.83 4.94
N PHE A 81 6.96 6.80 4.55
CA PHE A 81 7.19 6.12 3.28
C PHE A 81 6.37 6.77 2.16
N PRO A 82 6.97 6.95 0.98
CA PRO A 82 6.25 7.47 -0.18
C PRO A 82 5.17 6.47 -0.64
N PRO A 83 4.13 6.95 -1.32
CA PRO A 83 3.17 6.07 -1.97
C PRO A 83 3.83 5.23 -3.07
N GLU A 84 3.35 4.01 -3.26
CA GLU A 84 3.81 3.09 -4.30
C GLU A 84 2.77 2.95 -5.42
N CYS A 85 3.20 2.91 -6.68
CA CYS A 85 2.30 2.55 -7.78
C CYS A 85 2.34 1.03 -7.99
N LEU A 86 1.19 0.38 -7.91
CA LEU A 86 1.04 -1.07 -8.10
C LEU A 86 -0.02 -1.35 -9.15
N GLU A 87 0.27 -2.31 -10.01
CA GLU A 87 -0.75 -2.91 -10.86
C GLU A 87 -1.65 -3.82 -10.00
N THR A 88 -2.97 -3.70 -10.21
CA THR A 88 -3.97 -4.53 -9.54
C THR A 88 -5.03 -5.02 -10.50
N THR A 89 -5.63 -6.16 -10.21
CA THR A 89 -6.81 -6.66 -10.91
C THR A 89 -8.05 -6.56 -10.03
N ILE A 90 -9.16 -6.04 -10.55
CA ILE A 90 -10.46 -6.12 -9.87
C ILE A 90 -10.94 -7.57 -9.91
N ARG A 91 -10.91 -8.26 -8.77
CA ARG A 91 -11.37 -9.66 -8.66
C ARG A 91 -12.81 -9.79 -8.20
N TYR A 92 -13.29 -8.79 -7.48
CA TYR A 92 -14.61 -8.86 -6.86
C TYR A 92 -15.26 -7.50 -6.81
N VAL A 93 -16.55 -7.44 -7.16
CA VAL A 93 -17.42 -6.27 -6.96
C VAL A 93 -18.75 -6.83 -6.49
N SER A 94 -19.15 -6.51 -5.26
CA SER A 94 -20.41 -7.01 -4.69
C SER A 94 -21.17 -5.91 -3.99
N MET A 95 -22.45 -5.85 -4.29
CA MET A 95 -23.41 -5.02 -3.61
C MET A 95 -24.19 -5.87 -2.62
N THR A 96 -24.42 -5.34 -1.43
CA THR A 96 -25.21 -6.02 -0.42
C THR A 96 -26.11 -5.01 0.27
N ASP A 97 -27.40 -5.32 0.33
CA ASP A 97 -28.42 -4.50 1.00
C ASP A 97 -28.71 -4.98 2.44
N THR A 98 -27.94 -5.95 2.92
CA THR A 98 -28.10 -6.59 4.24
C THR A 98 -26.77 -6.64 5.01
N GLY A 99 -26.80 -6.93 6.32
CA GLY A 99 -25.57 -7.06 7.11
C GLY A 99 -24.73 -5.79 7.25
N ARG A 100 -23.44 -5.96 7.61
CA ARG A 100 -22.52 -4.87 7.99
C ARG A 100 -22.21 -3.90 6.85
N PHE A 101 -22.23 -4.36 5.61
CA PHE A 101 -21.87 -3.56 4.43
C PHE A 101 -23.11 -3.02 3.69
N LYS A 102 -24.27 -2.97 4.35
CA LYS A 102 -25.49 -2.40 3.77
C LYS A 102 -25.23 -1.00 3.20
N GLY A 103 -25.67 -0.79 1.96
CA GLY A 103 -25.52 0.50 1.27
C GLY A 103 -24.11 0.76 0.72
N HIS A 104 -23.21 -0.22 0.82
CA HIS A 104 -21.85 -0.15 0.30
C HIS A 104 -21.60 -1.27 -0.70
N CYS A 105 -20.67 -1.02 -1.61
CA CYS A 105 -20.09 -2.00 -2.49
C CYS A 105 -18.73 -2.43 -1.94
N LEU A 106 -18.56 -3.74 -1.78
CA LEU A 106 -17.29 -4.34 -1.43
C LEU A 106 -16.54 -4.71 -2.71
N ILE A 107 -15.32 -4.20 -2.83
CA ILE A 107 -14.47 -4.37 -4.01
C ILE A 107 -13.18 -5.07 -3.57
N GLY A 108 -12.79 -6.11 -4.30
CA GLY A 108 -11.54 -6.84 -4.09
C GLY A 108 -10.53 -6.50 -5.18
N LEU A 109 -9.39 -5.94 -4.78
CA LEU A 109 -8.26 -5.56 -5.62
C LEU A 109 -7.09 -6.50 -5.35
N GLU A 110 -6.75 -7.35 -6.31
CA GLU A 110 -5.60 -8.26 -6.19
C GLU A 110 -4.34 -7.58 -6.70
N PHE A 111 -3.27 -7.59 -5.89
CA PHE A 111 -1.97 -7.05 -6.30
C PHE A 111 -1.25 -8.02 -7.23
N SER A 112 -0.69 -7.52 -8.33
CA SER A 112 0.18 -8.31 -9.19
C SER A 112 1.50 -8.63 -8.47
N GLU A 113 1.90 -9.90 -8.41
CA GLU A 113 3.24 -10.31 -7.98
C GLU A 113 4.26 -9.95 -9.07
N ASN A 114 4.80 -8.72 -9.04
CA ASN A 114 5.89 -8.33 -9.95
C ASN A 114 7.23 -8.29 -9.21
N GLN A 115 8.16 -9.12 -9.71
CA GLN A 115 9.49 -9.43 -9.17
C GLN A 115 10.58 -8.36 -9.47
N ASP A 116 10.32 -7.36 -10.31
CA ASP A 116 11.31 -6.36 -10.74
C ASP A 116 11.11 -4.98 -10.10
N ARG A 117 10.91 -4.94 -8.78
CA ARG A 117 10.87 -3.67 -8.05
C ARG A 117 12.30 -3.17 -7.80
N LYS A 118 12.75 -2.17 -8.56
CA LYS A 118 13.88 -1.32 -8.14
C LYS A 118 13.45 -0.56 -6.90
N GLN A 119 13.77 -1.12 -5.73
CA GLN A 119 13.50 -0.53 -4.42
C GLN A 119 14.03 0.92 -4.36
N PRO A 120 13.17 1.93 -4.11
CA PRO A 120 13.65 3.25 -3.70
C PRO A 120 14.29 3.22 -2.29
N HIS A 121 14.14 2.11 -1.57
CA HIS A 121 14.51 1.99 -0.15
C HIS A 121 16.02 2.00 0.10
N GLN A 122 16.87 1.81 -0.92
CA GLN A 122 18.32 2.00 -0.77
C GLN A 122 18.75 3.48 -0.75
N ALA A 123 17.91 4.42 -1.22
CA ALA A 123 18.26 5.84 -1.24
C ALA A 123 17.93 6.57 0.08
N TYR A 124 16.98 6.06 0.87
CA TYR A 124 16.54 6.75 2.10
C TYR A 124 17.39 6.42 3.34
N GLY A 125 17.91 5.19 3.45
CA GLY A 125 18.87 4.84 4.51
C GLY A 125 20.20 5.63 4.41
N ALA A 126 20.61 5.96 3.19
CA ALA A 126 21.80 6.78 2.93
C ALA A 126 21.64 8.26 3.32
N ARG A 127 20.41 8.82 3.25
CA ARG A 127 20.15 10.22 3.61
C ARG A 127 20.13 10.46 5.12
N LEU A 128 19.63 9.52 5.91
CA LEU A 128 19.59 9.65 7.38
C LEU A 128 20.98 9.47 8.03
N SER A 129 21.85 8.66 7.43
CA SER A 129 23.24 8.47 7.89
C SER A 129 24.15 9.68 7.56
N GLN A 130 23.86 10.41 6.48
CA GLN A 130 24.54 11.66 6.12
C GLN A 130 24.05 12.87 6.94
N ALA A 131 22.79 12.90 7.35
CA ALA A 131 22.26 13.98 8.19
C ALA A 131 22.77 13.92 9.65
N PHE A 132 23.08 12.72 10.17
CA PHE A 132 23.56 12.55 11.55
C PHE A 132 25.07 12.80 11.74
N THR A 133 25.82 13.03 10.66
CA THR A 133 27.28 13.23 10.71
C THR A 133 27.73 14.69 10.65
N GLN A 134 26.81 15.66 10.54
CA GLN A 134 27.16 17.09 10.47
C GLN A 134 27.08 17.85 11.80
N ASP A 135 26.59 17.24 12.88
CA ASP A 135 26.43 17.89 14.20
C ASP A 135 27.44 17.41 15.26
N THR A 136 28.72 17.27 14.89
CA THR A 136 29.80 17.19 15.88
C THR A 136 31.00 18.03 15.41
N VAL A 137 31.05 19.27 15.87
CA VAL A 137 32.26 20.12 15.90
C VAL A 137 32.75 20.18 17.34
#